data_AF-A0AAE9AAP9-F1
#
_entry.id   AF-A0AAE9AAP9-F1
#
_cell.length_a   1.000
_cell.length_b   1.000
_cell.length_c   1.000
_cell.angle_alpha   90.00
_cell.angle_beta   90.00
_cell.angle_gamma   90.00
#
_symmetry.space_group_name_H-M   'P 1'
#
loop_
_entity.id
_entity.type
_entity.pdbx_description
1 polymer ?
#
loop_
_entity_poly.entity_id
_entity_poly.type
_entity_poly.pdbx_seq_one_letter_code
_entity_poly.pdbx_strand_id
1 'polypeptide(L)'
;MHLLVLSILVAGITCRGCFDADDKEISGQCYKFVNQKLIFEDARDWCHYKNPITPSYLAYMHSQFVANFVATYARTAFGSNDAVFWIGLSRERNWMPWTWDNGYQLGQSWSNFDDQIKQNYVVEKVSNAKWTTVPDNSTNYFVCSYDPTDPPVFAPPTSSKSTTTTTTTTTTRGPTTTALKGTGTPPPSPTAEPQEVLH
;
A
#
# COMPACT_ATOMS: atom_id res chain seq x y z
N MET A 1 -39.25 54.78 20.37
CA MET A 1 -38.02 53.98 20.52
C MET A 1 -38.27 52.61 19.92
N HIS A 2 -37.63 52.26 18.80
CA HIS A 2 -37.61 50.90 18.27
C HIS A 2 -36.15 50.48 18.17
N LEU A 3 -35.74 49.54 19.02
CA LEU A 3 -34.41 48.94 19.01
C LEU A 3 -34.39 47.87 17.92
N LEU A 4 -33.58 48.05 16.89
CA LEU A 4 -33.28 47.05 15.89
C LEU A 4 -32.13 46.17 16.42
N VAL A 5 -32.46 44.97 16.89
CA VAL A 5 -31.46 43.99 17.33
C VAL A 5 -30.94 43.26 16.09
N LEU A 6 -29.73 43.61 15.67
CA LEU A 6 -29.04 42.94 14.57
C LEU A 6 -28.40 41.65 15.11
N SER A 7 -29.11 40.53 14.98
CA SER A 7 -28.58 39.20 15.34
C SER A 7 -27.51 38.79 14.34
N ILE A 8 -26.24 38.92 14.71
CA ILE A 8 -25.10 38.42 13.95
C ILE A 8 -25.06 36.89 14.14
N LEU A 9 -25.56 36.14 13.16
CA LEU A 9 -25.31 34.71 13.05
C LEU A 9 -23.84 34.51 12.68
N VAL A 10 -22.98 34.36 13.69
CA VAL A 10 -21.63 33.84 13.49
C VAL A 10 -21.79 32.35 13.18
N ALA A 11 -21.95 32.01 11.91
CA ALA A 11 -21.72 30.65 11.45
C ALA A 11 -20.24 30.35 11.71
N GLY A 12 -19.96 29.65 12.80
CA GLY A 12 -18.63 29.16 13.11
C GLY A 12 -18.19 28.23 11.99
N ILE A 13 -17.38 28.73 11.05
CA ILE A 13 -16.65 27.89 10.12
C ILE A 13 -15.66 27.13 10.97
N THR A 14 -15.95 25.86 11.29
CA THR A 14 -14.94 24.97 11.82
C THR A 14 -13.94 24.76 10.70
N CYS A 15 -12.80 25.46 10.78
CA CYS A 15 -11.66 25.14 9.94
C CYS A 15 -11.18 23.76 10.39
N ARG A 16 -11.63 22.72 9.69
CA ARG A 16 -11.26 21.34 10.00
C ARG A 16 -9.91 21.07 9.35
N GLY A 17 -8.86 21.31 10.13
CA GLY A 17 -7.51 20.93 9.74
C GLY A 17 -7.31 19.42 9.80
N CYS A 18 -6.16 18.98 9.29
CA CYS A 18 -5.70 17.61 9.43
C CYS A 18 -5.43 17.25 10.90
N PHE A 19 -5.46 15.95 11.21
CA PHE A 19 -5.17 15.48 12.58
C PHE A 19 -3.71 15.71 12.98
N ASP A 20 -2.82 15.76 11.99
CA ASP A 20 -1.42 16.08 12.14
C ASP A 20 -1.14 17.43 11.46
N ALA A 21 -0.38 18.29 12.13
CA ALA A 21 -0.04 19.63 11.64
C ALA A 21 0.89 19.61 10.42
N ASP A 22 1.63 18.52 10.23
CA ASP A 22 2.53 18.33 9.10
C ASP A 22 1.79 17.82 7.85
N ASP A 23 0.62 17.20 8.02
CA ASP A 23 -0.23 16.79 6.91
C ASP A 23 -0.78 18.02 6.15
N LYS A 24 -1.08 17.85 4.86
CA LYS A 24 -1.56 18.95 4.00
C LYS A 24 -3.02 18.76 3.65
N GLU A 25 -3.84 19.75 3.99
CA GLU A 25 -5.24 19.81 3.58
C GLU A 25 -5.34 20.33 2.14
N ILE A 26 -5.96 19.55 1.27
CA ILE A 26 -6.16 19.85 -0.14
C ILE A 26 -7.56 19.40 -0.51
N SER A 27 -8.43 20.37 -0.82
CA SER A 27 -9.81 20.09 -1.25
C SER A 27 -10.62 19.25 -0.24
N GLY A 28 -10.43 19.49 1.05
CA GLY A 28 -11.15 18.78 2.12
C GLY A 28 -10.59 17.41 2.48
N GLN A 29 -9.49 16.98 1.87
CA GLN A 29 -8.76 15.77 2.27
C GLN A 29 -7.37 16.09 2.80
N CYS A 30 -6.87 15.23 3.68
CA CYS A 30 -5.56 15.36 4.30
C CYS A 30 -4.55 14.40 3.69
N TYR A 31 -3.37 14.91 3.35
CA TYR A 31 -2.31 14.17 2.68
C TYR A 31 -1.06 14.08 3.53
N LYS A 32 -0.59 12.87 3.79
CA LYS A 32 0.65 12.58 4.52
C LYS A 32 1.74 12.11 3.56
N PHE A 33 2.86 12.82 3.53
CA PHE A 33 4.00 12.53 2.66
C PHE A 33 5.02 11.68 3.41
N VAL A 34 5.18 10.42 3.00
CA VAL A 34 6.06 9.49 3.71
C VAL A 34 7.38 9.35 2.96
N ASN A 35 8.44 9.91 3.54
CA ASN A 35 9.79 9.87 2.98
C ASN A 35 10.50 8.53 3.26
N GLN A 36 9.81 7.43 2.98
CA GLN A 36 10.30 6.06 3.00
C GLN A 36 9.96 5.42 1.66
N LYS A 37 10.86 4.58 1.14
CA LYS A 37 10.59 3.82 -0.10
C LYS A 37 10.13 2.41 0.22
N LEU A 38 8.99 2.03 -0.33
CA LEU A 38 8.37 0.71 -0.17
C LEU A 38 7.83 0.20 -1.50
N ILE A 39 7.61 -1.11 -1.62
CA ILE A 39 6.78 -1.66 -2.70
C ILE A 39 5.31 -1.25 -2.48
N PHE A 40 4.48 -1.31 -3.53
CA PHE A 40 3.12 -0.79 -3.49
C PHE A 40 2.29 -1.37 -2.33
N GLU A 41 2.30 -2.70 -2.16
CA GLU A 41 1.51 -3.38 -1.13
C GLU A 41 1.97 -2.98 0.29
N ASP A 42 3.27 -2.89 0.53
CA ASP A 42 3.81 -2.44 1.82
C ASP A 42 3.50 -0.96 2.11
N ALA A 43 3.49 -0.11 1.07
CA ALA A 43 3.12 1.29 1.19
C ALA A 43 1.61 1.42 1.52
N ARG A 44 0.76 0.61 0.89
CA ARG A 44 -0.67 0.52 1.21
C ARG A 44 -0.89 0.07 2.65
N ASP A 45 -0.26 -1.03 3.04
CA ASP A 45 -0.35 -1.55 4.40
C ASP A 45 0.17 -0.55 5.44
N TRP A 46 1.17 0.26 5.07
CA TRP A 46 1.61 1.36 5.92
C TRP A 46 0.49 2.37 6.14
N CYS A 47 -0.15 2.85 5.07
CA CYS A 47 -1.25 3.81 5.18
C CYS A 47 -2.43 3.24 5.98
N HIS A 48 -2.76 1.96 5.77
CA HIS A 48 -3.90 1.30 6.41
C HIS A 48 -3.66 1.01 7.89
N TYR A 49 -2.46 0.55 8.27
CA TYR A 49 -2.24 -0.05 9.58
C TYR A 49 -1.09 0.54 10.40
N LYS A 50 -0.12 1.20 9.76
CA LYS A 50 1.12 1.65 10.42
C LYS A 50 1.24 3.17 10.54
N ASN A 51 0.34 3.92 9.90
CA ASN A 51 0.29 5.37 10.06
C ASN A 51 0.01 5.70 11.54
N PRO A 52 0.91 6.43 12.23
CA PRO A 52 0.78 6.70 13.66
C PRO A 52 -0.34 7.69 14.00
N ILE A 53 -0.88 8.39 13.00
CA ILE A 53 -1.89 9.44 13.19
C ILE A 53 -3.29 8.86 13.09
N THR A 54 -3.58 8.23 11.95
CA THR A 54 -4.88 7.64 11.67
C THR A 54 -4.75 6.63 10.55
N PRO A 55 -5.54 5.54 10.57
CA PRO A 55 -5.69 4.71 9.38
C PRO A 55 -6.11 5.56 8.18
N SER A 56 -5.54 5.27 7.03
CA SER A 56 -5.68 6.07 5.82
C SER A 56 -5.52 5.18 4.59
N TYR A 57 -5.82 5.71 3.41
CA TYR A 57 -5.57 5.02 2.14
C TYR A 57 -4.27 5.54 1.51
N LEU A 58 -3.69 4.83 0.54
CA LEU A 58 -2.81 5.48 -0.43
C LEU A 58 -3.57 6.60 -1.15
N ALA A 59 -2.84 7.65 -1.53
CA ALA A 59 -3.41 8.93 -1.89
C ALA A 59 -4.46 8.85 -3.00
N TYR A 60 -5.65 9.37 -2.72
CA TYR A 60 -6.75 9.52 -3.66
C TYR A 60 -6.67 10.86 -4.40
N MET A 61 -6.58 10.82 -5.73
CA MET A 61 -6.52 12.01 -6.59
C MET A 61 -7.80 12.13 -7.42
N HIS A 62 -8.79 12.88 -6.92
CA HIS A 62 -10.09 13.02 -7.59
C HIS A 62 -10.14 14.14 -8.64
N SER A 63 -9.06 14.90 -8.83
CA SER A 63 -9.00 15.99 -9.81
C SER A 63 -7.56 16.38 -10.15
N GLN A 64 -7.40 17.08 -11.28
CA GLN A 64 -6.11 17.63 -11.69
C GLN A 64 -5.55 18.63 -10.68
N PHE A 65 -6.44 19.39 -10.05
CA PHE A 65 -6.07 20.33 -8.99
C PHE A 65 -5.36 19.59 -7.85
N VAL A 66 -5.98 18.53 -7.33
CA VAL A 66 -5.39 17.74 -6.23
C VAL A 66 -4.05 17.15 -6.62
N ALA A 67 -3.95 16.50 -7.80
CA ALA A 67 -2.69 15.92 -8.28
C ALA A 67 -1.57 16.98 -8.33
N ASN A 68 -1.81 18.13 -8.96
CA ASN A 68 -0.81 19.19 -9.07
C ASN A 68 -0.31 19.70 -7.70
N PHE A 69 -1.21 19.89 -6.73
CA PHE A 69 -0.81 20.32 -5.38
C PHE A 69 -0.06 19.23 -4.63
N VAL A 70 -0.51 17.97 -4.70
CA VAL A 70 0.20 16.86 -4.08
C VAL A 70 1.60 16.70 -4.68
N ALA A 71 1.77 16.74 -6.01
CA ALA A 71 3.08 16.72 -6.65
C ALA A 71 4.00 17.85 -6.15
N THR A 72 3.45 19.05 -5.98
CA THR A 72 4.21 20.22 -5.50
C THR A 72 4.71 20.01 -4.06
N TYR A 73 3.84 19.56 -3.15
CA TYR A 73 4.24 19.27 -1.78
C TYR A 73 5.19 18.07 -1.68
N ALA A 74 4.96 17.03 -2.50
CA ALA A 74 5.83 15.86 -2.60
C ALA A 74 7.25 16.24 -3.04
N ARG A 75 7.39 17.17 -3.99
CA ARG A 75 8.69 17.69 -4.43
C ARG A 75 9.52 18.22 -3.25
N THR A 76 8.88 18.99 -2.37
CA THR A 76 9.51 19.52 -1.16
C THR A 76 9.76 18.43 -0.13
N ALA A 77 8.77 17.59 0.16
CA ALA A 77 8.85 16.56 1.19
C ALA A 77 9.91 15.48 0.90
N PHE A 78 10.07 15.11 -0.38
CA PHE A 78 11.05 14.10 -0.82
C PHE A 78 12.40 14.70 -1.21
N GLY A 79 12.53 16.03 -1.25
CA GLY A 79 13.78 16.72 -1.53
C GLY A 79 14.37 16.43 -2.91
N SER A 80 13.53 16.06 -3.88
CA SER A 80 13.96 15.67 -5.22
C SER A 80 13.04 16.22 -6.30
N ASN A 81 13.65 16.71 -7.38
CA ASN A 81 12.96 17.28 -8.53
C ASN A 81 12.40 16.23 -9.49
N ASP A 82 12.88 14.98 -9.37
CA ASP A 82 12.58 13.86 -10.25
C ASP A 82 11.99 12.66 -9.48
N ALA A 83 11.58 12.87 -8.22
CA ALA A 83 10.93 11.83 -7.45
C ALA A 83 9.61 11.38 -8.10
N VAL A 84 9.32 10.10 -7.90
CA VAL A 84 8.01 9.52 -8.14
C VAL A 84 7.52 8.87 -6.86
N PHE A 85 6.21 8.82 -6.68
CA PHE A 85 5.60 8.29 -5.47
C PHE A 85 4.34 7.51 -5.77
N TRP A 86 4.07 6.48 -4.98
CA TRP A 86 2.84 5.71 -5.06
C TRP A 86 1.63 6.57 -4.72
N ILE A 87 0.60 6.42 -5.54
CA ILE A 87 -0.77 6.89 -5.27
C ILE A 87 -1.68 5.67 -5.13
N GLY A 88 -2.91 5.85 -4.65
CA GLY A 88 -3.83 4.74 -4.39
C GLY A 88 -4.39 4.07 -5.63
N LEU A 89 -3.95 4.42 -6.83
CA LEU A 89 -4.49 3.89 -8.08
C LEU A 89 -3.75 2.61 -8.49
N SER A 90 -4.50 1.52 -8.65
CA SER A 90 -3.97 0.25 -9.15
C SER A 90 -5.05 -0.55 -9.89
N ARG A 91 -4.65 -1.69 -10.47
CA ARG A 91 -5.55 -2.68 -11.05
C ARG A 91 -4.97 -4.06 -10.81
N GLU A 92 -5.81 -5.08 -10.66
CA GLU A 92 -5.33 -6.45 -10.47
C GLU A 92 -4.60 -6.97 -11.72
N ARG A 93 -5.13 -6.62 -12.90
CA ARG A 93 -4.63 -7.08 -14.20
C ARG A 93 -4.75 -5.99 -15.24
N ASN A 94 -3.96 -6.06 -16.30
CA ASN A 94 -3.90 -5.00 -17.32
C ASN A 94 -5.21 -4.73 -18.07
N TRP A 95 -6.13 -5.71 -18.12
CA TRP A 95 -7.47 -5.56 -18.70
C TRP A 95 -8.56 -5.14 -17.70
N MET A 96 -8.25 -5.08 -16.41
CA MET A 96 -9.20 -4.68 -15.38
C MET A 96 -9.25 -3.16 -15.24
N PRO A 97 -10.38 -2.61 -14.77
CA PRO A 97 -10.49 -1.18 -14.51
C PRO A 97 -9.51 -0.74 -13.43
N TRP A 98 -9.12 0.53 -13.51
CA TRP A 98 -8.35 1.19 -12.46
C TRP A 98 -9.24 1.49 -11.25
N THR A 99 -8.76 1.09 -10.08
CA THR A 99 -9.46 1.24 -8.80
C THR A 99 -8.53 1.95 -7.82
N TRP A 100 -9.08 2.92 -7.12
CA TRP A 100 -8.44 3.59 -6.02
C TRP A 100 -8.48 2.71 -4.77
N ASP A 101 -7.50 2.87 -3.90
CA ASP A 101 -7.34 2.12 -2.66
C ASP A 101 -8.55 2.27 -1.71
N ASN A 102 -9.27 3.39 -1.80
CA ASN A 102 -10.54 3.62 -1.09
C ASN A 102 -11.77 2.98 -1.76
N GLY A 103 -11.57 2.19 -2.82
CA GLY A 103 -12.59 1.45 -3.55
C GLY A 103 -13.28 2.20 -4.69
N TYR A 104 -13.04 3.51 -4.86
CA TYR A 104 -13.60 4.25 -5.99
C TYR A 104 -12.95 3.80 -7.30
N GLN A 105 -13.74 3.74 -8.38
CA GLN A 105 -13.19 3.51 -9.71
C GLN A 105 -12.67 4.83 -10.29
N LEU A 106 -11.61 4.74 -11.11
CA LEU A 106 -11.20 5.90 -11.90
C LEU A 106 -12.32 6.29 -12.87
N GLY A 107 -12.80 7.53 -12.74
CA GLY A 107 -13.84 8.06 -13.61
C GLY A 107 -13.41 8.09 -15.08
N GLN A 108 -14.38 7.98 -15.98
CA GLN A 108 -14.13 8.01 -17.44
C GLN A 108 -13.80 9.41 -17.98
N SER A 109 -14.12 10.46 -17.21
CA SER A 109 -14.02 11.86 -17.66
C SER A 109 -12.66 12.51 -17.42
N TRP A 110 -11.81 11.92 -16.58
CA TRP A 110 -10.51 12.51 -16.25
C TRP A 110 -9.49 11.48 -15.77
N SER A 111 -8.26 11.64 -16.25
CA SER A 111 -7.08 10.96 -15.69
C SER A 111 -5.84 11.83 -15.91
N ASN A 112 -4.77 11.56 -15.18
CA ASN A 112 -3.49 12.25 -15.38
C ASN A 112 -2.39 11.33 -15.94
N PHE A 113 -2.76 10.21 -16.56
CA PHE A 113 -1.81 9.30 -17.18
C PHE A 113 -0.94 9.97 -18.26
N ASP A 114 0.31 9.54 -18.33
CA ASP A 114 1.14 9.65 -19.50
C ASP A 114 1.00 8.42 -20.41
N ASP A 115 1.85 8.30 -21.43
CA ASP A 115 1.75 7.24 -22.43
C ASP A 115 2.14 5.84 -21.89
N GLN A 116 2.71 5.72 -20.69
CA GLN A 116 3.26 4.47 -20.14
C GLN A 116 2.29 3.81 -19.16
N ILE A 117 1.30 3.08 -19.70
CA ILE A 117 0.21 2.43 -18.95
C ILE A 117 0.22 0.89 -19.01
N LYS A 118 1.41 0.29 -19.04
CA LYS A 118 1.59 -1.17 -19.23
C LYS A 118 1.57 -1.99 -17.94
N GLN A 119 1.88 -1.37 -16.80
CA GLN A 119 1.96 -2.05 -15.50
C GLN A 119 0.67 -1.86 -14.69
N ASN A 120 0.63 -2.41 -13.47
CA ASN A 120 -0.59 -2.48 -12.66
C ASN A 120 -0.63 -1.50 -11.49
N TYR A 121 0.50 -0.87 -11.16
CA TYR A 121 0.61 0.09 -10.06
C TYR A 121 1.03 1.45 -10.58
N VAL A 122 0.44 2.50 -10.01
CA VAL A 122 0.59 3.86 -10.52
C VAL A 122 1.43 4.70 -9.57
N VAL A 123 2.41 5.40 -10.13
CA VAL A 123 3.13 6.47 -9.45
C VAL A 123 2.81 7.81 -10.07
N GLU A 124 2.87 8.85 -9.27
CA GLU A 124 2.82 10.24 -9.71
C GLU A 124 4.22 10.87 -9.70
N LYS A 125 4.52 11.65 -10.74
CA LYS A 125 5.80 12.36 -10.90
C LYS A 125 5.72 13.73 -10.24
N VAL A 126 6.67 14.05 -9.36
CA VAL A 126 6.75 15.39 -8.73
C VAL A 126 7.11 16.51 -9.73
N SER A 127 7.60 16.15 -10.92
CA SER A 127 8.04 17.11 -11.93
C SER A 127 6.90 17.73 -12.73
N ASN A 128 5.78 17.01 -12.90
CA ASN A 128 4.67 17.45 -13.75
C ASN A 128 3.30 16.88 -13.35
N ALA A 129 3.20 16.25 -12.18
CA ALA A 129 2.01 15.58 -11.65
C ALA A 129 1.45 14.44 -12.53
N LYS A 130 2.13 14.06 -13.62
CA LYS A 130 1.67 12.98 -14.50
C LYS A 130 1.83 11.64 -13.84
N TRP A 131 0.89 10.76 -14.14
CA TRP A 131 0.83 9.40 -13.65
C TRP A 131 1.46 8.46 -14.66
N THR A 132 2.23 7.51 -14.16
CA THR A 132 2.81 6.47 -14.99
C THR A 132 2.74 5.14 -14.25
N THR A 133 2.89 4.05 -14.98
CA THR A 133 2.80 2.71 -14.41
C THR A 133 4.18 2.10 -14.25
N VAL A 134 4.41 1.42 -13.13
CA VAL A 134 5.70 0.80 -12.79
C VAL A 134 5.52 -0.64 -12.31
N PRO A 135 6.55 -1.51 -12.42
CA PRO A 135 6.49 -2.89 -11.97
C PRO A 135 6.19 -3.03 -10.47
N ASP A 136 5.64 -4.18 -10.10
CA ASP A 136 5.24 -4.57 -8.74
C ASP A 136 6.37 -4.54 -7.70
N ASN A 137 7.59 -4.90 -8.12
CA ASN A 137 8.78 -4.93 -7.29
C ASN A 137 9.49 -3.56 -7.14
N SER A 138 8.95 -2.50 -7.72
CA SER A 138 9.52 -1.16 -7.61
C SER A 138 9.40 -0.65 -6.18
N THR A 139 10.40 0.06 -5.68
CA THR A 139 10.28 0.77 -4.40
C THR A 139 10.22 2.27 -4.63
N ASN A 140 9.17 2.92 -4.13
CA ASN A 140 8.94 4.36 -4.32
C ASN A 140 8.51 5.00 -3.00
N TYR A 141 8.68 6.33 -2.92
CA TYR A 141 8.01 7.12 -1.90
C TYR A 141 6.49 6.94 -2.01
N PHE A 142 5.75 7.37 -1.02
CA PHE A 142 4.29 7.25 -1.07
C PHE A 142 3.61 8.36 -0.31
N VAL A 143 2.36 8.59 -0.68
CA VAL A 143 1.49 9.57 -0.03
C VAL A 143 0.25 8.83 0.44
N CYS A 144 -0.15 9.05 1.68
CA CYS A 144 -1.43 8.57 2.21
C CYS A 144 -2.47 9.71 2.19
N SER A 145 -3.75 9.36 2.10
CA SER A 145 -4.87 10.32 2.22
C SER A 145 -5.99 9.82 3.12
N TYR A 146 -6.62 10.73 3.86
CA TYR A 146 -7.81 10.47 4.66
C TYR A 146 -8.77 11.68 4.65
N ASP A 147 -10.04 11.41 4.87
CA ASP A 147 -11.03 12.44 5.21
C ASP A 147 -10.95 12.69 6.73
N PRO A 148 -10.62 13.90 7.20
CA PRO A 148 -10.52 14.20 8.63
C PRO A 148 -11.88 14.16 9.36
N THR A 149 -12.99 13.99 8.63
CA THR A 149 -14.34 13.86 9.18
C THR A 149 -14.85 12.42 9.20
N ASP A 150 -14.28 11.55 8.37
CA ASP A 150 -14.64 10.13 8.29
C ASP A 150 -13.40 9.25 8.02
N PRO A 151 -12.51 9.09 9.00
CA PRO A 151 -11.32 8.26 8.83
C PRO A 151 -11.71 6.78 8.68
N PRO A 152 -11.03 6.03 7.79
CA PRO A 152 -11.37 4.63 7.56
C PRO A 152 -11.10 3.76 8.78
N VAL A 153 -11.84 2.66 8.86
CA VAL A 153 -11.61 1.59 9.82
C VAL A 153 -11.31 0.33 9.04
N PHE A 154 -10.13 -0.25 9.26
CA PHE A 154 -9.74 -1.52 8.65
C PHE A 154 -9.86 -2.65 9.66
N ALA A 155 -10.25 -3.84 9.18
CA ALA A 155 -10.13 -5.04 9.98
C ALA A 155 -8.65 -5.31 10.29
N PRO A 156 -8.30 -5.93 11.43
CA PRO A 156 -6.92 -6.28 11.73
C PRO A 156 -6.29 -7.06 10.57
N PRO A 157 -5.01 -6.80 10.21
CA PRO A 157 -4.36 -7.50 9.13
C PRO A 157 -4.41 -9.01 9.41
N THR A 158 -5.03 -9.77 8.51
CA THR A 158 -5.06 -11.23 8.65
C THR A 158 -3.64 -11.71 8.43
N SER A 159 -3.02 -12.32 9.44
CA SER A 159 -1.70 -12.94 9.28
C SER A 159 -1.82 -14.06 8.25
N SER A 160 -1.48 -13.74 6.99
CA SER A 160 -1.31 -14.74 5.94
C SER A 160 -0.09 -15.57 6.32
N LYS A 161 -0.31 -16.67 7.05
CA LYS A 161 0.69 -17.72 7.18
C LYS A 161 0.97 -18.24 5.76
N SER A 162 2.20 -18.03 5.30
CA SER A 162 2.76 -18.75 4.16
C SER A 162 2.41 -20.23 4.30
N THR A 163 1.65 -20.77 3.34
CA THR A 163 1.29 -22.18 3.32
C THR A 163 2.52 -22.97 2.90
N THR A 164 3.31 -23.42 3.87
CA THR A 164 4.28 -24.48 3.64
C THR A 164 3.50 -25.78 3.44
N THR A 165 3.42 -26.25 2.19
CA THR A 165 2.89 -27.57 1.85
C THR A 165 3.82 -28.63 2.43
N THR A 166 3.52 -29.11 3.64
CA THR A 166 4.14 -30.31 4.21
C THR A 166 3.44 -31.53 3.64
N THR A 167 4.02 -32.13 2.60
CA THR A 167 3.63 -33.45 2.08
C THR A 167 3.81 -34.49 3.18
N THR A 168 2.73 -34.92 3.81
CA THR A 168 2.75 -35.93 4.87
C THR A 168 2.57 -37.31 4.25
N THR A 169 3.67 -38.02 4.01
CA THR A 169 3.67 -39.43 3.66
C THR A 169 3.12 -40.23 4.83
N THR A 170 1.95 -40.83 4.66
CA THR A 170 1.26 -41.60 5.71
C THR A 170 1.78 -43.04 5.70
N THR A 171 2.59 -43.41 6.68
CA THR A 171 3.02 -44.81 6.89
C THR A 171 2.14 -45.45 7.97
N THR A 172 1.15 -46.23 7.54
CA THR A 172 0.23 -46.99 8.39
C THR A 172 0.99 -48.04 9.22
N ARG A 173 1.01 -47.90 10.55
CA ARG A 173 1.51 -48.94 11.47
C ARG A 173 0.43 -50.00 11.68
N GLY A 174 0.65 -51.20 11.15
CA GLY A 174 -0.07 -52.41 11.53
C GLY A 174 0.34 -52.89 12.94
N PRO A 175 -0.50 -53.69 13.63
CA PRO A 175 -0.24 -54.15 14.99
C PRO A 175 0.69 -55.36 14.98
N THR A 176 1.74 -55.35 15.80
CA THR A 176 2.65 -56.50 15.94
C THR A 176 2.60 -57.07 17.35
N THR A 177 2.21 -58.34 17.40
CA THR A 177 2.27 -59.29 18.51
C THR A 177 3.70 -59.66 18.91
N THR A 178 3.89 -59.91 20.21
CA THR A 178 5.09 -60.40 20.90
C THR A 178 5.74 -61.63 20.27
N ALA A 179 7.06 -61.60 20.01
CA ALA A 179 8.07 -62.56 20.53
C ALA A 179 9.43 -62.53 19.78
N LEU A 180 10.49 -62.71 20.59
CA LEU A 180 11.80 -63.35 20.33
C LEU A 180 12.87 -62.71 19.41
N LYS A 181 13.90 -62.17 20.08
CA LYS A 181 15.35 -62.47 19.98
C LYS A 181 15.92 -62.90 18.61
N GLY A 182 16.75 -62.05 18.01
CA GLY A 182 17.65 -62.42 16.91
C GLY A 182 18.54 -61.27 16.43
N THR A 183 19.85 -61.46 16.57
CA THR A 183 20.99 -60.62 16.15
C THR A 183 21.05 -60.41 14.63
N GLY A 184 21.44 -59.20 14.16
CA GLY A 184 21.80 -58.97 12.74
C GLY A 184 22.06 -57.50 12.35
N THR A 185 23.35 -57.22 12.10
CA THR A 185 24.07 -56.16 11.35
C THR A 185 23.30 -55.02 10.63
N PRO A 186 23.80 -53.75 10.66
CA PRO A 186 23.17 -52.61 9.97
C PRO A 186 23.47 -52.54 8.45
N PRO A 187 22.53 -52.05 7.61
CA PRO A 187 22.76 -51.81 6.19
C PRO A 187 23.46 -50.45 5.89
N PRO A 188 24.07 -50.31 4.69
CA PRO A 188 25.13 -49.34 4.42
C PRO A 188 24.64 -47.93 4.04
N SER A 189 25.49 -46.95 4.35
CA SER A 189 25.35 -45.53 4.03
C SER A 189 25.50 -45.26 2.53
N PRO A 190 24.62 -44.46 1.88
CA PRO A 190 24.85 -44.00 0.53
C PRO A 190 25.76 -42.76 0.48
N THR A 191 26.67 -42.85 -0.48
CA THR A 191 27.85 -42.07 -0.81
C THR A 191 27.55 -40.65 -1.31
N ALA A 192 28.41 -39.69 -0.95
CA ALA A 192 28.44 -38.33 -1.48
C ALA A 192 29.19 -38.28 -2.83
N GLU A 193 28.70 -37.48 -3.77
CA GLU A 193 29.40 -37.15 -5.02
C GLU A 193 30.01 -35.73 -4.94
N PRO A 194 31.22 -35.49 -5.49
CA PRO A 194 32.08 -34.38 -5.07
C PRO A 194 31.86 -33.07 -5.83
N GLN A 195 32.23 -31.98 -5.17
CA GLN A 195 32.50 -30.68 -5.78
C GLN A 195 33.87 -30.73 -6.49
N GLU A 196 33.91 -30.33 -7.76
CA GLU A 196 35.15 -30.09 -8.49
C GLU A 196 35.54 -28.60 -8.39
N VAL A 197 36.77 -28.36 -7.93
CA VAL A 197 37.42 -27.05 -7.83
C VAL A 197 38.77 -27.13 -8.55
N LEU A 198 38.99 -26.16 -9.44
CA LEU A 198 40.24 -25.58 -9.93
C LEU A 198 41.12 -26.34 -10.95
N HIS A 199 41.30 -25.70 -12.11
CA HIS A 199 42.61 -25.19 -12.55
C HIS A 199 42.45 -23.85 -13.26
#